data_AF-N4W6K2-F1
#
_entry.id   AF-N4W6K2-F1
#
_cell.length_a   1.000
_cell.length_b   1.000
_cell.length_c   1.000
_cell.angle_alpha   90.00
_cell.angle_beta   90.00
_cell.angle_gamma   90.00
#
_symmetry.space_group_name_H-M   'P 1'
#
loop_
_entity.id
_entity.type
_entity.pdbx_description
1 polymer ?
#
loop_
_entity_poly.entity_id
_entity_poly.type
_entity_poly.pdbx_seq_one_letter_code
_entity_poly.pdbx_strand_id
1 'polypeptide(L)'
;MARPRIPALYGILQFCLRLILVVFEVCALAALIYLSRYGFDFPIGYVTSVGGILFSMTEMVTLANATHQIPRLRTGALVVCDFVLFVLGLVAFFYFIILNGWRDAGTHREFRAFRDDPLRVEKATWAPWYMWLQLIAAVLHFLYMVMHCVDACKEAPEQEYRRQQRRRRRAIERTRAADPETAQVGTR
;
A
#
# COMPACT_ATOMS: atom_id res chain seq x y z
N MET A 1 -18.29 23.04 1.74
CA MET A 1 -17.66 22.90 0.41
C MET A 1 -17.17 21.47 0.26
N ALA A 2 -17.86 20.65 -0.55
CA ALA A 2 -17.48 19.25 -0.78
C ALA A 2 -16.19 19.18 -1.63
N ARG A 3 -15.17 18.52 -1.10
CA ARG A 3 -13.90 18.19 -1.78
C ARG A 3 -14.17 17.26 -2.98
N PRO A 4 -13.30 17.24 -4.02
CA PRO A 4 -13.60 16.51 -5.24
C PRO A 4 -13.71 15.02 -4.94
N ARG A 5 -14.85 14.47 -5.35
CA ARG A 5 -15.19 13.06 -5.28
C ARG A 5 -14.22 12.31 -6.18
N ILE A 6 -13.48 11.40 -5.59
CA ILE A 6 -13.09 10.20 -6.33
C ILE A 6 -14.42 9.58 -6.81
N PRO A 7 -14.57 9.22 -8.09
CA PRO A 7 -15.79 8.56 -8.54
C PRO A 7 -16.02 7.34 -7.64
N ALA A 8 -17.24 7.19 -7.11
CA ALA A 8 -17.55 6.18 -6.09
C ALA A 8 -17.03 4.79 -6.46
N LEU A 9 -17.06 4.47 -7.77
CA LEU A 9 -16.52 3.24 -8.34
C LEU A 9 -15.01 3.04 -8.10
N TYR A 10 -14.19 4.08 -8.23
CA TYR A 10 -12.74 4.01 -8.02
C TYR A 10 -12.39 3.79 -6.54
N GLY A 11 -13.11 4.46 -5.64
CA GLY A 11 -12.96 4.24 -4.20
C GLY A 11 -13.34 2.81 -3.78
N ILE A 12 -14.42 2.26 -4.36
CA ILE A 12 -14.85 0.87 -4.14
C ILE A 12 -13.82 -0.10 -4.71
N LEU A 13 -13.31 0.14 -5.93
CA LEU A 13 -12.28 -0.71 -6.53
C LEU A 13 -10.99 -0.71 -5.68
N GLN A 14 -10.53 0.46 -5.23
CA GLN A 14 -9.38 0.60 -4.36
C GLN A 14 -9.58 -0.17 -3.05
N PHE A 15 -10.77 -0.09 -2.45
CA PHE A 15 -11.13 -0.83 -1.24
C PHE A 15 -11.13 -2.35 -1.47
N CYS A 16 -11.77 -2.84 -2.53
CA CYS A 16 -11.83 -4.27 -2.85
C CYS A 16 -10.45 -4.85 -3.11
N LEU A 17 -9.62 -4.15 -3.88
CA LEU A 17 -8.25 -4.58 -4.13
C LEU A 17 -7.42 -4.58 -2.82
N ARG A 18 -7.65 -3.62 -1.90
CA ARG A 18 -6.89 -3.51 -0.64
C ARG A 18 -7.27 -4.65 0.28
N LEU A 19 -8.55 -5.02 0.29
CA LEU A 19 -9.04 -6.19 1.00
C LEU A 19 -8.37 -7.48 0.48
N ILE A 20 -8.25 -7.63 -0.84
CA ILE A 20 -7.55 -8.79 -1.44
C ILE A 20 -6.09 -8.83 -0.99
N LEU A 21 -5.40 -7.68 -0.98
CA LEU A 21 -4.02 -7.60 -0.50
C LEU A 21 -3.91 -8.00 0.98
N VAL A 22 -4.82 -7.52 1.83
CA VAL A 22 -4.89 -7.92 3.25
C VAL A 22 -5.08 -9.43 3.38
N VAL A 23 -5.94 -10.04 2.58
CA VAL A 23 -6.14 -11.50 2.60
C VAL A 23 -4.84 -12.23 2.27
N PHE A 24 -4.11 -11.81 1.23
CA PHE A 24 -2.83 -12.41 0.90
C PHE A 24 -1.79 -12.26 2.02
N GLU A 25 -1.70 -11.08 2.64
CA GLU A 25 -0.78 -10.84 3.76
C GLU A 25 -1.14 -11.65 5.01
N VAL A 26 -2.43 -11.81 5.31
CA VAL A 26 -2.89 -12.67 6.42
C VAL A 26 -2.58 -14.14 6.13
N CYS A 27 -2.77 -14.60 4.90
CA CYS A 27 -2.39 -15.96 4.50
C CYS A 27 -0.87 -16.17 4.57
N ALA A 28 -0.07 -15.18 4.14
CA ALA A 28 1.39 -15.22 4.24
C ALA A 28 1.85 -15.27 5.71
N LEU A 29 1.25 -14.44 6.57
CA LEU A 29 1.50 -14.43 8.00
C LEU A 29 1.12 -15.77 8.65
N ALA A 30 -0.02 -16.36 8.28
CA ALA A 30 -0.43 -17.66 8.76
C ALA A 30 0.59 -18.74 8.36
N ALA A 31 1.04 -18.74 7.11
CA ALA A 31 2.08 -19.66 6.64
C ALA A 31 3.39 -19.49 7.41
N LEU A 32 3.81 -18.25 7.73
CA LEU A 32 4.97 -17.98 8.59
C LEU A 32 4.79 -18.51 10.01
N ILE A 33 3.62 -18.31 10.63
CA ILE A 33 3.32 -18.83 11.97
C ILE A 33 3.36 -20.36 11.99
N TYR A 34 2.88 -21.02 10.94
CA TYR A 34 3.01 -22.47 10.81
C TYR A 34 4.48 -22.88 10.68
N LEU A 35 5.26 -22.18 9.85
CA LEU A 35 6.69 -22.46 9.67
C LEU A 35 7.52 -22.25 10.95
N SER A 36 7.20 -21.27 11.79
CA SER A 36 7.94 -21.04 13.04
C SER A 36 7.73 -22.14 14.09
N ARG A 37 6.58 -22.82 14.09
CA ARG A 37 6.38 -24.04 14.92
C ARG A 37 7.38 -25.14 14.59
N TYR A 38 7.99 -25.09 13.40
CA TYR A 38 8.97 -26.05 12.93
C TYR A 38 10.42 -25.55 13.01
N GLY A 39 10.66 -24.47 13.77
CA GLY A 39 11.98 -23.90 14.03
C GLY A 39 12.49 -22.93 12.95
N PHE A 40 11.62 -22.49 12.03
CA PHE A 40 11.98 -21.51 11.00
C PHE A 40 11.61 -20.09 11.45
N ASP A 41 12.57 -19.38 12.04
CA ASP A 41 12.37 -17.99 12.46
C ASP A 41 12.77 -17.01 11.36
N PHE A 42 11.78 -16.30 10.81
CA PHE A 42 11.98 -15.36 9.72
C PHE A 42 11.42 -13.95 10.03
N PRO A 43 12.17 -13.14 10.82
CA PRO A 43 11.68 -11.86 11.35
C PRO A 43 11.33 -10.83 10.26
N ILE A 44 12.05 -10.83 9.15
CA ILE A 44 11.80 -9.91 8.03
C ILE A 44 10.43 -10.19 7.39
N GLY A 45 10.06 -11.47 7.25
CA GLY A 45 8.74 -11.86 6.74
C GLY A 45 7.61 -11.37 7.65
N TYR A 46 7.76 -11.52 8.97
CA TYR A 46 6.77 -11.01 9.93
C TYR A 46 6.60 -9.49 9.87
N VAL A 47 7.71 -8.74 9.83
CA VAL A 47 7.66 -7.28 9.72
C VAL A 47 6.97 -6.84 8.44
N THR A 48 7.25 -7.54 7.33
CA THR A 48 6.65 -7.23 6.03
C THR A 48 5.14 -7.48 6.07
N SER A 49 4.70 -8.66 6.50
CA SER A 49 3.27 -8.99 6.51
C SER A 49 2.47 -8.19 7.53
N VAL A 50 2.98 -8.00 8.75
CA VAL A 50 2.30 -7.16 9.74
C VAL A 50 2.25 -5.70 9.28
N GLY A 51 3.34 -5.19 8.72
CA GLY A 51 3.39 -3.84 8.14
C GLY A 51 2.38 -3.65 7.01
N GLY A 52 2.30 -4.62 6.09
CA GLY A 52 1.35 -4.64 4.98
C GLY A 52 -0.11 -4.64 5.43
N ILE A 53 -0.44 -5.46 6.44
CA ILE A 53 -1.77 -5.51 7.05
C ILE A 53 -2.12 -4.17 7.70
N LEU A 54 -1.25 -3.65 8.56
CA LEU A 54 -1.52 -2.40 9.29
C LEU A 54 -1.70 -1.22 8.33
N PHE A 55 -0.83 -1.11 7.32
CA PHE A 55 -0.92 -0.07 6.32
C PHE A 55 -2.22 -0.16 5.52
N SER A 56 -2.54 -1.34 5.01
CA SER A 56 -3.75 -1.56 4.19
C SER A 56 -5.03 -1.37 4.99
N MET A 57 -5.07 -1.82 6.26
CA MET A 57 -6.20 -1.56 7.15
C MET A 57 -6.36 -0.08 7.44
N THR A 58 -5.27 0.65 7.68
CA THR A 58 -5.31 2.10 7.90
C THR A 58 -5.90 2.81 6.68
N GLU A 59 -5.46 2.43 5.47
CA GLU A 59 -6.01 2.98 4.23
C GLU A 59 -7.50 2.63 4.08
N MET A 60 -7.90 1.37 4.28
CA MET A 60 -9.29 0.95 4.20
C MET A 60 -10.20 1.69 5.19
N VAL A 61 -9.75 1.94 6.42
CA VAL A 61 -10.49 2.75 7.41
C VAL A 61 -10.65 4.19 6.91
N THR A 62 -9.60 4.78 6.32
CA THR A 62 -9.70 6.14 5.75
C THR A 62 -10.61 6.19 4.52
N LEU A 63 -10.72 5.10 3.76
CA LEU A 63 -11.64 4.96 2.63
C LEU A 63 -13.09 4.79 3.07
N ALA A 64 -13.33 3.98 4.11
CA ALA A 64 -14.64 3.66 4.64
C ALA A 64 -15.25 4.80 5.47
N ASN A 65 -14.44 5.76 5.91
CA ASN A 65 -14.90 6.89 6.70
C ASN A 65 -15.77 7.87 5.88
N ALA A 66 -17.07 7.59 5.82
CA ALA A 66 -18.08 8.41 5.17
C ALA A 66 -18.27 9.80 5.82
N THR A 67 -17.87 9.94 7.09
CA THR A 67 -17.99 11.19 7.87
C THR A 67 -16.90 12.22 7.51
N HIS A 68 -15.91 11.86 6.69
CA HIS A 68 -14.82 12.74 6.22
C HIS A 68 -14.01 13.44 7.33
N GLN A 69 -14.10 12.97 8.57
CA GLN A 69 -13.40 13.57 9.72
C GLN A 69 -11.90 13.26 9.72
N ILE A 70 -11.49 12.14 9.12
CA ILE A 70 -10.08 11.74 9.03
C ILE A 70 -9.53 12.23 7.68
N PRO A 71 -8.53 13.13 7.67
CA PRO A 71 -7.88 13.52 6.44
C PRO A 71 -7.20 12.30 5.80
N ARG A 72 -7.51 12.01 4.53
CA ARG A 72 -6.76 10.99 3.75
C ARG A 72 -5.27 11.27 3.83
N LEU A 73 -4.47 10.20 3.98
CA LEU A 73 -3.02 10.24 3.84
C LEU A 73 -2.66 10.92 2.52
N ARG A 74 -1.61 11.77 2.53
CA ARG A 74 -1.15 12.42 1.31
C ARG A 74 -0.78 11.33 0.29
N THR A 75 -1.19 11.51 -0.97
CA THR A 75 -0.92 10.56 -2.07
C THR A 75 0.56 10.18 -2.14
N GLY A 76 1.47 11.14 -1.92
CA GLY A 76 2.91 10.87 -1.86
C GLY A 76 3.35 9.98 -0.69
N ALA A 77 2.68 10.05 0.47
CA ALA A 77 2.97 9.14 1.59
C ALA A 77 2.50 7.71 1.29
N LEU A 78 1.36 7.55 0.61
CA LEU A 78 0.87 6.25 0.17
C LEU A 78 1.84 5.57 -0.79
N VAL A 79 2.33 6.31 -1.81
CA VAL A 79 3.35 5.83 -2.75
C VAL A 79 4.60 5.33 -2.02
N VAL A 80 5.11 6.12 -1.07
CA VAL A 80 6.32 5.77 -0.32
C VAL A 80 6.11 4.52 0.53
N CYS A 81 4.97 4.40 1.21
CA CYS A 81 4.66 3.22 2.01
C CYS A 81 4.52 1.97 1.15
N ASP A 82 3.79 2.02 0.03
CA ASP A 82 3.68 0.89 -0.89
C ASP A 82 5.04 0.52 -1.51
N PHE A 83 5.90 1.49 -1.80
CA PHE A 83 7.27 1.23 -2.26
C PHE A 83 8.11 0.51 -1.20
N VAL A 84 8.07 0.97 0.05
CA VAL A 84 8.81 0.33 1.16
C VAL A 84 8.31 -1.10 1.37
N LEU A 85 6.99 -1.32 1.35
CA LEU A 85 6.40 -2.67 1.50
C LEU A 85 6.74 -3.58 0.31
N PHE A 86 6.77 -3.02 -0.91
CA PHE A 86 7.24 -3.75 -2.08
C PHE A 86 8.71 -4.18 -1.94
N VAL A 87 9.60 -3.28 -1.54
CA VAL A 87 11.02 -3.59 -1.35
C VAL A 87 11.21 -4.62 -0.24
N LEU A 88 10.54 -4.45 0.90
CA LEU A 88 10.56 -5.41 1.99
C LEU A 88 10.03 -6.78 1.55
N GLY A 89 8.95 -6.82 0.76
CA GLY A 89 8.40 -8.04 0.18
C GLY A 89 9.36 -8.75 -0.77
N LEU A 90 10.06 -8.01 -1.62
CA LEU A 90 11.11 -8.58 -2.49
C LEU A 90 12.30 -9.09 -1.69
N VAL A 91 12.78 -8.32 -0.71
CA VAL A 91 13.87 -8.75 0.18
C VAL A 91 13.46 -10.01 0.93
N ALA A 92 12.22 -10.06 1.46
CA ALA A 92 11.69 -11.22 2.15
C ALA A 92 11.64 -12.46 1.23
N PHE A 93 11.14 -12.28 0.01
CA PHE A 93 11.06 -13.33 -1.01
C PHE A 93 12.44 -13.87 -1.41
N PHE A 94 13.38 -13.01 -1.81
CA PHE A 94 14.71 -13.44 -2.24
C PHE A 94 15.50 -14.07 -1.09
N TYR A 95 15.41 -13.49 0.11
CA TYR A 95 16.09 -14.05 1.28
C TYR A 95 15.52 -15.41 1.67
N PHE A 96 14.20 -15.60 1.57
CA PHE A 96 13.55 -16.89 1.79
C PHE A 96 14.00 -17.95 0.77
N ILE A 97 14.16 -17.56 -0.50
CA ILE A 97 14.70 -18.46 -1.55
C ILE A 97 16.16 -18.84 -1.28
N ILE A 98 16.99 -17.88 -0.88
CA ILE A 98 18.40 -18.12 -0.57
C ILE A 98 18.52 -19.08 0.63
N LEU A 99 17.76 -18.83 1.70
CA LEU A 99 17.79 -19.66 2.91
C LEU A 99 17.30 -21.09 2.69
N ASN A 100 16.23 -21.26 1.89
CA ASN A 100 15.68 -22.60 1.67
C ASN A 100 16.46 -23.42 0.64
N GLY A 101 17.47 -22.84 -0.01
CA GLY A 101 18.29 -23.52 -1.00
C GLY A 101 17.45 -23.91 -2.22
N TRP A 102 17.70 -23.31 -3.37
CA TRP A 102 16.85 -23.47 -4.56
C TRP A 102 16.59 -24.94 -5.00
N ARG A 103 17.41 -25.89 -4.55
CA ARG A 103 17.22 -27.35 -4.58
C ARG A 103 18.54 -27.95 -4.11
N ASP A 104 18.57 -28.75 -3.05
CA ASP A 104 19.55 -29.84 -2.86
C ASP A 104 20.95 -29.66 -3.49
N ALA A 105 21.68 -28.59 -3.16
CA ALA A 105 23.03 -28.39 -3.68
C ALA A 105 24.06 -28.62 -2.56
N GLY A 106 24.18 -29.89 -2.18
CA GLY A 106 25.49 -30.45 -1.87
C GLY A 106 26.00 -30.31 -0.43
N THR A 107 25.39 -31.02 0.52
CA THR A 107 26.18 -31.60 1.62
C THR A 107 25.51 -32.84 2.19
N HIS A 108 26.13 -34.01 1.98
CA HIS A 108 25.64 -35.34 2.38
C HIS A 108 25.32 -35.53 3.90
N ARG A 109 25.53 -34.51 4.75
CA ARG A 109 25.14 -34.51 6.17
C ARG A 109 23.70 -34.06 6.41
N GLU A 110 23.20 -33.08 5.67
CA GLU A 110 21.83 -32.55 5.86
C GLU A 110 20.76 -33.48 5.31
N PHE A 111 21.11 -34.31 4.31
CA PHE A 111 20.18 -35.27 3.70
C PHE A 111 19.69 -36.35 4.66
N ARG A 112 20.45 -36.70 5.71
CA ARG A 112 19.98 -37.66 6.75
C ARG A 112 19.06 -36.97 7.76
N ALA A 113 19.44 -35.79 8.25
CA ALA A 113 18.59 -34.97 9.12
C ALA A 113 17.26 -34.57 8.44
N PHE A 114 17.29 -34.36 7.12
CA PHE A 114 16.12 -34.05 6.29
C PHE A 114 15.29 -35.29 5.91
N ARG A 115 15.87 -36.50 5.91
CA ARG A 115 15.14 -37.75 5.66
C ARG A 115 14.36 -38.22 6.89
N ASP A 116 14.87 -37.93 8.07
CA ASP A 116 14.32 -38.37 9.35
C ASP A 116 13.44 -37.31 10.03
N ASP A 117 13.25 -36.13 9.43
CA ASP A 117 12.34 -35.09 9.95
C ASP A 117 10.87 -35.45 9.60
N PRO A 118 10.03 -35.83 10.60
CA PRO A 118 8.64 -36.22 10.36
C PRO A 118 7.77 -35.09 9.79
N LEU A 119 8.24 -33.84 9.82
CA LEU A 119 7.51 -32.65 9.39
C LEU A 119 7.96 -32.13 8.00
N ARG A 120 8.76 -32.93 7.28
CA ARG A 120 9.29 -32.58 5.94
C ARG A 120 8.20 -32.24 4.94
N VAL A 121 7.11 -33.00 4.92
CA VAL A 121 6.01 -32.82 3.95
C VAL A 121 5.28 -31.50 4.21
N GLU A 122 5.09 -31.15 5.48
CA GLU A 122 4.45 -29.89 5.87
C GLU A 122 5.35 -28.70 5.54
N LYS A 123 6.65 -28.74 5.89
CA LYS A 123 7.61 -27.67 5.52
C LYS A 123 7.70 -27.50 4.00
N ALA A 124 7.76 -28.60 3.24
CA ALA A 124 7.80 -28.59 1.78
C ALA A 124 6.50 -28.06 1.13
N THR A 125 5.38 -28.08 1.86
CA THR A 125 4.11 -27.54 1.38
C THR A 125 3.99 -26.06 1.71
N TRP A 126 4.20 -25.68 2.98
CA TRP A 126 3.97 -24.32 3.46
C TRP A 126 5.04 -23.31 3.01
N ALA A 127 6.29 -23.74 2.80
CA ALA A 127 7.36 -22.86 2.33
C ALA A 127 7.10 -22.31 0.92
N PRO A 128 6.75 -23.12 -0.10
CA PRO A 128 6.31 -22.61 -1.39
C PRO A 128 5.06 -21.72 -1.30
N TRP A 129 4.07 -22.09 -0.47
CA TRP A 129 2.88 -21.26 -0.28
C TRP A 129 3.23 -19.87 0.22
N TYR A 130 4.06 -19.77 1.28
CA TYR A 130 4.54 -18.48 1.77
C TYR A 130 5.25 -17.68 0.66
N MET A 131 6.17 -18.31 -0.07
CA MET A 131 6.92 -17.67 -1.15
C MET A 131 6.01 -17.09 -2.23
N TRP A 132 5.01 -17.85 -2.69
CA TRP A 132 4.06 -17.38 -3.71
C TRP A 132 3.14 -16.28 -3.19
N LEU A 133 2.63 -16.41 -1.95
CA LEU A 133 1.79 -15.40 -1.33
C LEU A 133 2.55 -14.07 -1.14
N GLN A 134 3.81 -14.14 -0.72
CA GLN A 134 4.68 -12.98 -0.55
C GLN A 134 4.99 -12.29 -1.88
N LEU A 135 5.22 -13.07 -2.95
CA LEU A 135 5.44 -12.54 -4.30
C LEU A 135 4.18 -11.83 -4.81
N ILE A 136 3.01 -12.44 -4.66
CA ILE A 136 1.74 -11.84 -5.08
C ILE A 136 1.49 -10.53 -4.30
N ALA A 137 1.72 -10.52 -2.99
CA ALA A 137 1.58 -9.32 -2.16
C ALA A 137 2.55 -8.21 -2.62
N ALA A 138 3.82 -8.54 -2.89
CA ALA A 138 4.80 -7.58 -3.39
C ALA A 138 4.38 -7.00 -4.76
N VAL A 139 3.93 -7.84 -5.69
CA VAL A 139 3.43 -7.39 -7.00
C VAL A 139 2.22 -6.48 -6.83
N LEU A 140 1.29 -6.81 -5.94
CA LEU A 140 0.14 -5.95 -5.66
C LEU A 140 0.56 -4.60 -5.08
N HIS A 141 1.51 -4.55 -4.13
CA HIS A 141 2.07 -3.29 -3.62
C HIS A 141 2.72 -2.45 -4.73
N PHE A 142 3.43 -3.08 -5.65
CA PHE A 142 4.00 -2.39 -6.82
C PHE A 142 2.89 -1.80 -7.72
N LEU A 143 1.86 -2.57 -8.02
CA LEU A 143 0.71 -2.07 -8.80
C LEU A 143 0.01 -0.90 -8.09
N TYR A 144 -0.12 -0.95 -6.77
CA TYR A 144 -0.64 0.15 -5.96
C TYR A 144 0.20 1.41 -6.04
N MET A 145 1.52 1.26 -5.93
CA MET A 145 2.46 2.36 -6.10
C MET A 145 2.25 3.03 -7.46
N VAL A 146 2.12 2.25 -8.54
CA VAL A 146 1.86 2.77 -9.90
C VAL A 146 0.53 3.50 -9.97
N MET A 147 -0.55 2.93 -9.43
CA MET A 147 -1.87 3.59 -9.40
C MET A 147 -1.82 4.94 -8.65
N HIS A 148 -1.20 4.97 -7.47
CA HIS A 148 -1.06 6.20 -6.69
C HIS A 148 -0.14 7.23 -7.36
N CYS A 149 0.89 6.80 -8.09
CA CYS A 149 1.72 7.69 -8.91
C CYS A 149 0.92 8.32 -10.04
N VAL A 150 0.10 7.54 -10.75
CA VAL A 150 -0.78 8.05 -11.81
C VAL A 150 -1.79 9.05 -11.23
N ASP A 151 -2.36 8.76 -10.07
CA ASP A 151 -3.26 9.68 -9.37
C ASP A 151 -2.56 10.97 -8.96
N ALA A 152 -1.35 10.87 -8.40
CA ALA A 152 -0.55 12.05 -8.03
C ALA A 152 -0.25 12.94 -9.25
N CYS A 153 0.08 12.33 -10.39
CA CYS A 153 0.30 13.02 -11.66
C CYS A 153 -0.97 13.69 -12.20
N LYS A 154 -2.15 13.09 -12.01
CA LYS A 154 -3.44 13.69 -12.42
C LYS A 154 -3.90 14.82 -11.50
N GLU A 155 -3.62 14.72 -10.20
CA GLU A 155 -4.01 15.75 -9.24
C GLU A 155 -3.17 17.03 -9.36
N ALA A 156 -1.90 16.94 -9.79
CA ALA A 156 -1.00 18.09 -9.95
C ALA A 156 -1.56 19.23 -10.85
N PRO A 157 -1.99 18.97 -12.11
CA PRO A 157 -2.56 20.01 -12.97
C PRO A 157 -3.87 20.59 -12.43
N GLU A 158 -4.72 19.77 -11.80
CA GLU A 158 -5.96 20.25 -11.18
C GLU A 158 -5.69 21.16 -9.97
N GLN A 159 -4.72 20.82 -9.14
CA GLN A 159 -4.34 21.63 -7.99
C GLN A 159 -3.74 22.97 -8.43
N GLU A 160 -2.95 22.98 -9.49
CA GLU A 160 -2.38 24.19 -10.07
C GLU A 160 -3.45 25.10 -10.67
N TYR A 161 -4.41 24.54 -11.40
CA TYR A 161 -5.58 25.26 -11.91
C TYR A 161 -6.41 25.90 -10.77
N ARG A 162 -6.69 25.14 -9.70
CA ARG A 162 -7.42 25.68 -8.53
C ARG A 162 -6.63 26.76 -7.79
N ARG A 163 -5.30 26.64 -7.68
CA ARG A 163 -4.44 27.67 -7.10
C ARG A 163 -4.47 28.94 -7.95
N GLN A 164 -4.37 28.81 -9.28
CA GLN A 164 -4.51 29.95 -10.19
C GLN A 164 -5.90 30.59 -10.09
N GLN A 165 -6.97 29.80 -10.01
CA GLN A 165 -8.33 30.30 -9.87
C GLN A 165 -8.53 31.06 -8.55
N ARG A 166 -7.96 30.57 -7.44
CA ARG A 166 -7.96 31.29 -6.14
C ARG A 166 -7.16 32.59 -6.21
N ARG A 167 -6.00 32.60 -6.88
CA ARG A 167 -5.21 33.82 -7.10
C ARG A 167 -5.99 34.84 -7.94
N ARG A 168 -6.65 34.40 -9.01
CA ARG A 168 -7.52 35.26 -9.85
C ARG A 168 -8.70 35.82 -9.05
N ARG A 169 -9.38 35.01 -8.24
CA ARG A 169 -10.48 35.48 -7.37
C ARG A 169 -10.00 36.56 -6.40
N ARG A 170 -8.87 36.34 -5.72
CA ARG A 170 -8.28 37.33 -4.81
C ARG A 170 -7.83 38.60 -5.53
N ALA A 171 -7.34 38.49 -6.77
CA ALA A 171 -7.00 39.64 -7.59
C ALA A 171 -8.24 40.46 -7.94
N ILE A 172 -9.33 39.81 -8.38
CA ILE A 172 -10.62 40.45 -8.69
C ILE A 172 -11.26 41.10 -7.45
N GLU A 173 -11.18 40.44 -6.29
CA GLU A 173 -11.65 41.01 -5.01
C GLU A 173 -10.83 42.26 -4.62
N ARG A 174 -9.52 42.26 -4.86
CA ARG A 174 -8.66 43.42 -4.62
C ARG A 174 -8.94 44.58 -5.57
N THR A 175 -9.17 44.33 -6.86
CA THR A 175 -9.55 45.40 -7.80
C THR A 175 -10.92 45.98 -7.44
N ARG A 176 -11.91 45.16 -7.09
CA ARG A 176 -13.21 45.66 -6.61
C ARG A 176 -13.12 46.49 -5.33
N ALA A 177 -12.21 46.14 -4.41
CA ALA A 177 -12.00 46.91 -3.18
C ALA A 177 -11.21 48.21 -3.41
N ALA A 178 -10.45 48.30 -4.52
CA ALA A 178 -9.63 49.45 -4.86
C ALA A 178 -10.34 50.47 -5.78
N ASP A 179 -11.58 50.20 -6.18
CA ASP A 179 -12.33 51.02 -7.14
C ASP A 179 -13.48 51.79 -6.43
N PRO A 180 -13.22 52.98 -5.86
CA PRO A 180 -14.18 53.73 -5.04
C PRO A 180 -15.37 54.29 -5.82
N GLU A 181 -15.33 54.35 -7.16
CA GLU A 181 -16.41 54.92 -7.97
C GLU A 181 -17.68 54.06 -8.06
N THR A 182 -17.58 52.73 -7.89
CA THR A 182 -18.77 51.85 -7.96
C THR A 182 -19.61 51.84 -6.67
N ALA A 183 -19.08 52.37 -5.57
CA ALA A 183 -19.81 52.48 -4.31
C ALA A 183 -20.74 53.71 -4.24
N GLN A 184 -20.58 54.70 -5.12
CA GLN A 184 -21.37 55.94 -5.09
C GLN A 184 -22.57 55.97 -6.05
N VAL A 185 -22.66 55.05 -7.02
CA VAL A 185 -23.76 55.07 -8.01
C VAL A 185 -25.07 54.43 -7.47
N GLY A 186 -25.05 53.77 -6.31
CA GLY A 186 -26.24 53.12 -5.72
C GLY A 186 -27.04 53.95 -4.71
N THR A 187 -26.70 55.23 -4.48
CA THR A 187 -27.31 56.06 -3.41
C THR A 187 -27.81 57.44 -3.86
N ARG A 188 -28.19 57.59 -5.13
CA ARG A 188 -28.97 58.75 -5.59
C ARG A 188 -30.21 58.33 -6.35
#